data_AF-A0AAW2NIW1-F1
#
_entry.id   AF-A0AAW2NIW1-F1
#
_cell.length_a   1.000
_cell.length_b   1.000
_cell.length_c   1.000
_cell.angle_alpha   90.00
_cell.angle_beta   90.00
_cell.angle_gamma   90.00
#
_symmetry.space_group_name_H-M   'P 1'
#
loop_
_entity.id
_entity.type
_entity.pdbx_description
1 polymer ?
#
loop_
_entity_poly.entity_id
_entity_poly.type
_entity_poly.pdbx_seq_one_letter_code
_entity_poly.pdbx_strand_id
1 'polypeptide(L)'
;MADNEGGGEKETALRLRAAAEEAVQCIGLGYDLTMDLSLNYCKKQQTSKDGSRLIAVDFDNVRNIAFPGGIVVQDVPKSISCDKGERMRFSSDVLSFLQVLFD
;
A
#
# COMPACT_ATOMS: atom_id res chain seq x y z
N MET A 1 11.44 40.38 -2.84
CA MET A 1 11.77 38.98 -2.56
C MET A 1 10.45 38.24 -2.58
N ALA A 2 10.24 37.39 -3.58
CA ALA A 2 8.97 36.66 -3.73
C ALA A 2 9.11 35.34 -2.97
N ASP A 3 8.25 35.15 -1.99
CA ASP A 3 8.19 33.94 -1.17
C ASP A 3 7.73 32.78 -2.05
N ASN A 4 8.67 31.88 -2.37
CA ASN A 4 8.47 30.68 -3.18
C ASN A 4 8.09 29.44 -2.32
N GLU A 5 7.48 29.66 -1.16
CA GLU A 5 7.25 28.61 -0.16
C GLU A 5 6.01 27.73 -0.47
N GLY A 6 5.09 28.20 -1.32
CA GLY A 6 3.84 27.49 -1.62
C GLY A 6 3.94 26.29 -2.58
N GLY A 7 5.08 26.09 -3.24
CA GLY A 7 5.26 25.01 -4.22
C GLY A 7 5.44 23.62 -3.58
N GLY A 8 6.16 23.56 -2.46
CA GLY A 8 6.55 22.29 -1.83
C GLY A 8 5.40 21.56 -1.14
N GLU A 9 4.53 22.29 -0.44
CA GLU A 9 3.39 21.70 0.28
C GLU A 9 2.36 21.09 -0.68
N LYS A 10 2.10 21.74 -1.81
CA LYS A 10 1.16 21.23 -2.81
C LYS A 10 1.68 19.98 -3.52
N GLU A 11 2.98 19.95 -3.83
CA GLU A 11 3.63 18.78 -4.45
C GLU A 11 3.67 17.57 -3.50
N THR A 12 3.97 17.81 -2.22
CA THR A 12 3.96 16.74 -1.21
C THR A 12 2.56 16.18 -0.99
N ALA A 13 1.52 17.02 -0.89
CA ALA A 13 0.14 16.57 -0.80
C ALA A 13 -0.28 15.72 -2.02
N LEU A 14 0.13 16.12 -3.23
CA LEU A 14 -0.14 15.36 -4.45
C LEU A 14 0.53 13.98 -4.41
N ARG A 15 1.80 13.91 -3.99
CA ARG A 15 2.53 12.65 -3.86
C ARG A 15 1.90 11.73 -2.82
N LEU A 16 1.51 12.26 -1.67
CA LEU A 16 0.88 11.45 -0.63
C LEU A 16 -0.49 10.93 -1.07
N ARG A 17 -1.27 11.72 -1.82
CA ARG A 17 -2.52 11.25 -2.43
C ARG A 17 -2.27 10.12 -3.42
N ALA A 18 -1.30 10.27 -4.32
CA ALA A 18 -0.95 9.23 -5.28
C ALA A 18 -0.49 7.94 -4.59
N ALA A 19 0.31 8.06 -3.52
CA ALA A 19 0.74 6.92 -2.72
C ALA A 19 -0.44 6.20 -2.02
N ALA A 20 -1.42 6.95 -1.50
CA ALA A 20 -2.62 6.37 -0.89
C ALA A 20 -3.49 5.64 -1.93
N GLU A 21 -3.65 6.22 -3.12
CA GLU A 21 -4.37 5.59 -4.24
C GLU A 21 -3.67 4.31 -4.70
N GLU A 22 -2.34 4.33 -4.84
CA GLU A 22 -1.55 3.15 -5.19
C GLU A 22 -1.67 2.05 -4.12
N ALA A 23 -1.60 2.42 -2.84
CA ALA A 23 -1.76 1.46 -1.74
C ALA A 23 -3.11 0.72 -1.82
N VAL A 24 -4.21 1.43 -2.09
CA VAL A 24 -5.55 0.82 -2.27
C VAL A 24 -5.58 -0.10 -3.49
N GLN A 25 -4.96 0.29 -4.60
CA GLN A 25 -4.91 -0.51 -5.82
C GLN A 25 -4.11 -1.81 -5.63
N CYS A 26 -3.07 -1.78 -4.79
CA CYS A 26 -2.22 -2.94 -4.52
C CYS A 26 -2.84 -4.01 -3.61
N ILE A 27 -3.93 -3.71 -2.89
CA ILE A 27 -4.56 -4.70 -1.99
C ILE A 27 -5.04 -5.93 -2.77
N GLY A 28 -4.64 -7.10 -2.32
CA GLY A 28 -5.02 -8.36 -2.96
C GLY A 28 -4.20 -8.71 -4.20
N LEU A 29 -3.22 -7.90 -4.60
CA LEU A 29 -2.24 -8.28 -5.63
C LEU A 29 -1.15 -9.19 -5.04
N GLY A 30 -0.50 -9.98 -5.90
CA GLY A 30 0.68 -10.76 -5.52
C GLY A 30 1.94 -9.89 -5.44
N TYR A 31 2.91 -10.29 -4.62
CA TYR A 31 4.21 -9.61 -4.47
C TYR A 31 5.38 -10.54 -4.79
N ASP A 32 6.51 -9.96 -5.18
CA ASP A 32 7.76 -10.69 -5.29
C ASP A 32 8.52 -10.74 -3.96
N LEU A 33 8.32 -11.83 -3.23
CA LEU A 33 8.98 -12.08 -1.94
C LEU A 33 10.50 -12.18 -2.04
N THR A 34 11.06 -12.43 -3.23
CA THR A 34 12.52 -12.51 -3.40
C THR A 34 13.18 -11.14 -3.40
N MET A 35 12.40 -10.08 -3.62
CA MET A 35 12.88 -8.71 -3.64
C MET A 35 12.50 -7.99 -2.34
N ASP A 36 11.23 -7.65 -2.19
CA ASP A 36 10.68 -6.93 -1.04
C ASP A 36 9.14 -6.95 -1.07
N LEU A 37 8.51 -6.68 0.08
CA LEU A 37 7.06 -6.57 0.25
C LEU A 37 6.54 -5.14 0.01
N SER A 38 7.41 -4.19 -0.34
CA SER A 38 6.99 -2.82 -0.67
C SER A 38 6.14 -2.76 -1.93
N LEU A 39 5.28 -1.74 -2.03
CA LEU A 39 4.33 -1.53 -3.13
C LEU A 39 4.99 -1.56 -4.52
N ASN A 40 6.29 -1.21 -4.60
CA ASN A 40 7.09 -1.19 -5.83
C ASN A 40 7.27 -2.58 -6.47
N TYR A 41 7.20 -3.66 -5.68
CA TYR A 41 7.39 -5.04 -6.14
C TYR A 41 6.08 -5.82 -6.27
N CYS A 42 4.97 -5.09 -6.30
CA CYS A 42 3.65 -5.63 -6.57
C CYS A 42 3.55 -6.14 -8.02
N LYS A 43 3.09 -7.38 -8.20
CA LYS A 43 2.88 -8.03 -9.51
C LYS A 43 1.62 -7.50 -10.18
N LYS A 44 1.74 -6.34 -10.82
CA LYS A 44 0.68 -5.70 -11.61
C LYS A 44 0.57 -6.38 -12.99
N GLN A 45 0.08 -7.62 -13.05
CA GLN A 45 -0.11 -8.29 -14.35
C GLN A 45 -1.27 -7.66 -15.14
N GLN A 46 -1.00 -7.29 -16.38
CA GLN A 46 -1.97 -6.71 -17.33
C GLN A 46 -2.71 -7.82 -18.09
N THR A 47 -3.48 -8.66 -17.41
CA THR A 47 -4.13 -9.80 -18.11
C THR A 47 -5.65 -9.76 -18.10
N SER A 48 -6.31 -8.97 -17.25
CA SER A 48 -7.74 -8.67 -17.42
C SER A 48 -8.19 -7.49 -16.56
N LYS A 49 -9.45 -7.08 -16.74
CA LYS A 49 -10.12 -6.00 -15.97
C LYS A 49 -10.08 -6.25 -14.44
N ASP A 50 -9.87 -7.50 -14.01
CA ASP A 50 -9.66 -7.97 -12.63
C ASP A 50 -8.29 -8.70 -12.42
N GLY A 51 -7.46 -8.82 -13.45
CA GLY A 51 -6.60 -9.99 -13.70
C GLY A 51 -5.30 -10.14 -12.93
N SER A 52 -5.06 -9.32 -11.91
CA SER A 52 -3.88 -9.45 -11.04
C SER A 52 -4.21 -9.64 -9.57
N ARG A 53 -5.48 -9.45 -9.17
CA ARG A 53 -5.90 -9.71 -7.78
C ARG A 53 -6.04 -11.21 -7.55
N LEU A 54 -5.39 -11.67 -6.49
CA LEU A 54 -5.44 -13.03 -5.96
C LEU A 54 -6.68 -13.25 -5.07
N ILE A 55 -7.43 -12.18 -4.77
CA ILE A 55 -8.66 -12.21 -3.97
C ILE A 55 -9.78 -11.45 -4.69
N ALA A 56 -11.02 -11.89 -4.49
CA ALA A 56 -12.20 -11.18 -4.96
C ALA A 56 -12.40 -9.88 -4.16
N VAL A 57 -12.69 -8.78 -4.85
CA VAL A 57 -13.00 -7.47 -4.26
C VAL A 57 -14.28 -6.96 -4.90
N ASP A 58 -15.25 -6.54 -4.07
CA ASP A 58 -16.51 -5.96 -4.54
C ASP A 58 -16.30 -4.47 -4.89
N PHE A 59 -16.31 -4.17 -6.19
CA PHE A 59 -16.19 -2.81 -6.71
C PHE A 59 -17.53 -2.10 -6.95
N ASP A 60 -18.66 -2.79 -6.75
CA ASP A 60 -19.98 -2.18 -6.88
C ASP A 60 -20.35 -1.42 -5.60
N ASN A 61 -19.81 -1.84 -4.45
CA ASN A 61 -20.03 -1.19 -3.15
C ASN A 61 -18.80 -0.43 -2.65
N VAL A 62 -18.74 0.86 -2.97
CA VAL A 62 -17.61 1.74 -2.64
C VAL A 62 -17.92 2.84 -1.61
N ARG A 63 -16.87 3.46 -1.06
CA ARG A 63 -16.93 4.62 -0.15
C ARG A 63 -15.66 5.48 -0.27
N ASN A 64 -15.74 6.72 0.20
CA ASN A 64 -14.56 7.56 0.41
C ASN A 64 -13.87 7.18 1.72
N ILE A 65 -12.54 7.10 1.73
CA ILE A 65 -11.73 6.85 2.92
C ILE A 65 -10.78 8.03 3.16
N ALA A 66 -10.78 8.52 4.39
CA ALA A 66 -9.83 9.53 4.84
C ALA A 66 -8.56 8.86 5.39
N PHE A 67 -7.41 9.28 4.89
CA PHE A 67 -6.09 8.87 5.33
C PHE A 67 -5.45 9.95 6.23
N PRO A 68 -4.47 9.59 7.06
CA PRO A 68 -3.69 10.55 7.82
C PRO A 68 -3.10 11.65 6.92
N GLY A 69 -3.03 12.89 7.42
CA GLY A 69 -2.56 14.03 6.63
C GLY A 69 -3.63 14.72 5.76
N GLY A 70 -4.92 14.43 5.99
CA GLY A 70 -6.03 15.12 5.32
C GLY A 70 -6.31 14.65 3.90
N ILE A 71 -5.77 13.49 3.51
CA ILE A 71 -5.94 12.90 2.18
C ILE A 71 -7.26 12.13 2.15
N VAL A 72 -8.01 12.27 1.06
CA VAL A 72 -9.23 11.49 0.84
C VAL A 72 -9.09 10.73 -0.48
N VAL A 73 -9.22 9.40 -0.41
CA VAL A 73 -9.29 8.53 -1.57
C VAL A 73 -10.75 8.16 -1.81
N GLN A 74 -11.21 8.34 -3.04
CA GLN A 74 -12.59 8.09 -3.45
C GLN A 74 -12.76 6.65 -3.96
N ASP A 75 -14.02 6.20 -4.01
CA ASP A 75 -14.43 4.95 -4.66
C ASP A 75 -13.66 3.71 -4.18
N VAL A 76 -13.34 3.66 -2.88
CA VAL A 76 -12.65 2.52 -2.28
C VAL A 76 -13.69 1.44 -1.91
N PRO A 77 -13.49 0.17 -2.32
CA PRO A 77 -14.32 -0.95 -1.89
C PRO A 77 -14.54 -1.00 -0.37
N LYS A 78 -15.77 -1.26 0.07
CA LYS A 78 -16.11 -1.31 1.52
C LYS A 78 -15.33 -2.36 2.31
N SER A 79 -14.86 -3.42 1.63
CA SER A 79 -14.00 -4.47 2.20
C SER A 79 -12.59 -3.97 2.55
N ILE A 80 -12.16 -2.84 1.98
CA ILE A 80 -10.88 -2.21 2.28
C ILE A 80 -11.09 -1.19 3.40
N SER A 81 -10.27 -1.25 4.45
CA SER A 81 -10.29 -0.31 5.57
C SER A 81 -8.92 0.33 5.75
N CYS A 82 -8.91 1.57 6.23
CA CYS A 82 -7.71 2.27 6.67
C CYS A 82 -7.84 2.45 8.18
N ASP A 83 -6.91 1.86 8.93
CA ASP A 83 -6.76 2.04 10.37
C ASP A 83 -5.47 2.83 10.65
N LYS A 84 -5.33 3.37 11.86
CA LYS A 84 -4.11 4.03 12.35
C LYS A 84 -2.90 3.10 12.30
N GLY A 85 -3.15 1.78 12.24
CA GLY A 85 -2.13 0.74 12.29
C GLY A 85 -1.56 0.61 13.70
N GLU A 86 -1.32 -0.61 14.12
CA GLU A 86 -0.52 -0.85 15.31
C GLU A 86 0.94 -1.02 14.86
N ARG A 87 1.89 -0.35 15.51
CA ARG A 87 3.32 -0.51 15.17
C ARG A 87 3.79 -1.87 15.65
N MET A 88 3.58 -2.89 14.84
CA MET A 88 4.02 -4.26 15.12
C MET A 88 5.38 -4.49 14.49
N ARG A 89 6.45 -4.41 15.29
CA ARG A 89 7.82 -4.77 14.88
C ARG A 89 8.17 -6.11 15.49
N PHE A 90 8.05 -7.17 14.70
CA PHE A 90 8.69 -8.44 15.02
C PHE A 90 10.12 -8.39 14.50
N SER A 91 11.10 -8.37 15.40
CA SER A 91 12.48 -8.67 15.06
C SER A 91 12.71 -10.15 15.32
N SER A 92 12.85 -10.93 14.26
CA SER A 92 13.43 -12.27 14.35
C SER A 92 14.93 -12.15 14.11
N ASP A 93 15.74 -12.75 14.98
CA ASP A 93 17.16 -12.91 14.71
C ASP A 93 17.35 -13.76 13.45
N VAL A 94 18.41 -13.49 12.68
CA VAL A 94 18.77 -14.33 11.54
C VAL A 94 19.40 -15.60 12.10
N LEU A 95 18.68 -16.73 11.99
CA LEU A 95 19.22 -18.02 12.39
C LEU A 95 20.35 -18.43 11.44
N SER A 96 21.47 -18.83 12.02
CA SER A 96 22.52 -19.50 11.25
C SER A 96 22.01 -20.86 10.76
N PHE A 97 22.57 -21.32 9.64
CA PHE A 97 22.18 -22.60 9.03
C PHE A 97 22.30 -23.79 10.00
N LEU A 98 23.21 -23.71 10.98
CA LEU A 98 23.37 -24.74 12.01
C LEU A 98 22.24 -24.72 13.03
N GLN A 99 21.66 -23.56 13.36
CA GLN A 99 20.57 -23.47 14.33
C GLN A 99 19.27 -24.10 13.81
N VAL A 100 19.00 -24.02 12.50
CA VAL A 100 17.82 -24.67 11.89
C VAL A 100 17.95 -26.20 11.85
N LEU A 101 19.18 -26.73 11.99
CA LEU A 101 19.47 -28.15 11.87
C LEU A 101 19.35 -28.93 13.20
N PHE A 102 19.26 -28.22 14.33
CA PHE A 102 19.35 -28.81 15.68
C PHE A 102 18.17 -28.50 16.62
N ASP A 103 17.05 -27.98 16.10
CA ASP A 103 15.77 -27.90 16.83
C ASP A 103 14.84 -29.08 16.51
#